data_AF-A0A8T1QK35-F1
#
_entry.id   AF-A0A8T1QK35-F1
#
_cell.length_a   1.000
_cell.length_b   1.000
_cell.length_c   1.000
_cell.angle_alpha   90.00
_cell.angle_beta   90.00
_cell.angle_gamma   90.00
#
_symmetry.space_group_name_H-M   'P 1'
#
loop_
_entity.id
_entity.type
_entity.pdbx_description
1 polymer ?
#
loop_
_entity_poly.entity_id
_entity_poly.type
_entity_poly.pdbx_seq_one_letter_code
_entity_poly.pdbx_strand_id
1 'polypeptide(L)' 'MMRPIPFTFRNMNQRYMLAKWMPFEEYAAQPFVQRDELMKYIDSICLVKIYSTYFGFSPMPIISSFSYEKSYLYFNISRP' A
#
# COMPACT_ATOMS: atom_id res chain seq x y z
N MET A 1 -0.77 0.57 -3.73
CA MET A 1 -1.83 0.84 -2.74
C MET A 1 -2.88 -0.24 -2.85
N MET A 2 -3.41 -0.68 -1.71
CA MET A 2 -4.53 -1.63 -1.69
C MET A 2 -5.78 -0.94 -2.27
N ARG A 3 -6.58 -1.70 -3.01
CA ARG A 3 -7.87 -1.22 -3.52
C ARG A 3 -8.93 -1.59 -2.49
N PRO A 4 -9.68 -0.61 -1.93
CA PRO A 4 -10.74 -0.92 -0.98
C PRO A 4 -11.83 -1.74 -1.67
N ILE A 5 -12.36 -2.75 -0.96
CA ILE A 5 -13.45 -3.61 -1.49
C ILE A 5 -14.81 -2.94 -1.20
N PRO A 6 -15.12 -2.52 0.05
CA PRO A 6 -16.16 -1.54 0.33
C PRO A 6 -15.57 -0.18 0.78
N PHE A 7 -16.26 0.91 0.46
CA PHE A 7 -16.00 2.25 1.02
C PHE A 7 -16.53 2.41 2.46
N THR A 8 -17.44 1.54 2.86
CA THR A 8 -18.10 1.55 4.17
C THR A 8 -17.31 0.73 5.19
N PHE A 9 -16.90 1.42 6.26
CA PHE A 9 -16.30 0.81 7.45
C PHE A 9 -17.33 -0.15 8.09
N ARG A 10 -17.21 -1.45 7.86
CA ARG A 10 -17.94 -2.45 8.67
C ARG A 10 -17.28 -2.46 10.04
N ASN A 11 -18.05 -2.22 11.11
CA ASN A 11 -17.56 -2.18 12.50
C ASN A 11 -16.85 -3.49 12.88
N MET A 12 -15.54 -3.56 12.66
CA MET A 12 -14.68 -4.67 13.06
C MET A 12 -13.80 -4.18 14.22
N ASN A 13 -14.30 -4.37 15.44
CA ASN A 13 -13.64 -4.16 16.74
C ASN A 13 -13.39 -2.70 17.19
N GLN A 14 -13.44 -2.45 18.51
CA GLN A 14 -13.33 -1.13 19.15
C GLN A 14 -12.08 -0.30 18.77
N ARG A 15 -10.96 -0.92 18.38
CA ARG A 15 -9.74 -0.24 17.89
C ARG A 15 -9.94 0.48 16.55
N TYR A 16 -10.99 0.15 15.82
CA TYR A 16 -11.33 0.68 14.50
C TYR A 16 -12.15 1.98 14.56
N MET A 17 -12.66 2.36 15.74
CA MET A 17 -13.54 3.53 15.89
C MET A 17 -12.87 4.88 15.59
N LEU A 18 -11.54 4.92 15.47
CA LEU A 18 -10.79 6.13 15.13
C LEU A 18 -10.30 6.16 13.69
N ALA A 19 -10.45 5.06 12.93
CA ALA A 19 -10.05 5.02 11.53
C ALA A 19 -11.08 5.79 10.69
N LYS A 20 -10.61 6.79 9.94
CA LYS A 20 -11.43 7.59 9.04
C LYS A 20 -10.72 7.73 7.70
N TRP A 21 -11.48 7.86 6.62
CA TRP A 21 -10.92 8.30 5.35
C TRP A 21 -10.39 9.71 5.51
N MET A 22 -9.20 9.95 4.96
CA MET A 22 -8.54 11.24 4.95
C MET A 22 -8.06 11.50 3.52
N PRO A 23 -8.31 12.69 2.95
CA PRO A 23 -7.67 13.11 1.69
C PRO A 23 -6.16 12.95 1.78
N PHE A 24 -5.54 12.52 0.69
CA PHE A 24 -4.09 12.28 0.70
C PHE A 24 -3.31 13.56 0.96
N GLU A 25 -3.78 14.69 0.44
CA GLU A 25 -3.19 16.01 0.62
C GLU A 25 -3.24 16.45 2.09
N GLU A 26 -4.31 16.10 2.82
CA GLU A 26 -4.45 16.36 4.26
C GLU A 26 -3.47 15.50 5.07
N TYR A 27 -3.28 14.24 4.67
CA TYR A 27 -2.25 13.36 5.25
C TYR A 27 -0.83 13.90 5.01
N ALA A 28 -0.51 14.26 3.77
CA ALA A 28 0.81 14.74 3.38
C ALA A 28 1.19 16.05 4.10
N ALA A 29 0.20 16.91 4.41
CA ALA A 29 0.40 18.15 5.14
C ALA A 29 0.67 17.96 6.64
N GLN A 30 0.53 16.75 7.19
CA GLN A 30 0.71 16.54 8.63
C GLN A 30 2.16 16.84 9.07
N PRO A 31 2.36 17.51 10.22
CA PRO A 31 3.68 17.91 10.68
C PRO A 31 4.67 16.75 10.83
N PHE A 32 4.19 15.55 11.15
CA PHE A 32 5.05 14.37 11.29
C PHE A 32 5.58 13.89 9.93
N VAL A 33 4.79 14.01 8.86
CA VAL A 33 5.20 13.65 7.48
C VAL A 33 6.26 14.62 6.98
N GLN A 34 6.10 15.91 7.31
CA GLN A 34 6.99 16.97 6.86
C GLN A 34 8.28 17.11 7.67
N ARG A 35 8.35 16.53 8.88
CA ARG A 35 9.53 16.64 9.75
C ARG A 35 10.63 15.65 9.35
N ASP A 36 10.28 14.46 8.90
CA ASP A 36 11.21 13.36 8.69
C ASP A 36 11.44 13.09 7.19
N GLU A 37 12.70 12.97 6.79
CA GLU A 37 13.09 12.77 5.39
C GLU A 37 12.60 11.42 4.83
N LEU A 38 12.62 10.37 5.64
CA LEU A 38 12.04 9.08 5.27
C LEU A 38 10.54 9.22 5.03
N MET A 39 9.84 9.98 5.85
CA MET A 39 8.40 10.20 5.68
C MET A 39 8.08 10.98 4.41
N LYS A 40 8.88 12.00 4.05
CA LYS A 40 8.77 12.70 2.76
C LYS A 40 9.01 11.76 1.58
N TYR A 41 9.97 10.85 1.70
CA TYR A 41 10.24 9.87 0.66
C TYR A 41 9.06 8.90 0.48
N ILE A 42 8.51 8.38 1.59
CA ILE A 42 7.31 7.54 1.59
C ILE A 42 6.12 8.28 0.96
N ASP A 43 5.90 9.54 1.34
CA ASP A 43 4.86 10.40 0.78
C ASP A 43 5.01 10.55 -0.74
N SER A 44 6.23 10.80 -1.22
CA SER A 44 6.53 10.90 -2.65
C SER A 44 6.19 9.61 -3.42
N ILE A 45 6.51 8.43 -2.87
CA ILE A 45 6.18 7.14 -3.49
C ILE A 45 4.67 6.94 -3.55
N CYS A 46 3.96 7.31 -2.47
CA CYS A 46 2.51 7.23 -2.40
C CYS A 46 1.85 8.13 -3.44
N LEU A 47 2.30 9.39 -3.55
CA LEU A 47 1.80 10.36 -4.53
C LEU A 47 2.02 9.84 -5.96
N VAL A 48 3.22 9.37 -6.27
CA VAL A 48 3.53 8.77 -7.58
C VAL A 48 2.66 7.52 -7.83
N LYS A 49 2.34 6.70 -6.82
CA LYS A 49 1.44 5.54 -6.99
C LYS A 49 -0.03 5.93 -7.21
N ILE A 50 -0.47 7.08 -6.69
CA ILE A 50 -1.83 7.61 -6.91
C ILE A 50 -1.96 8.13 -8.34
N TYR A 51 -1.00 8.95 -8.79
CA TYR A 51 -1.10 9.70 -10.05
C TYR A 51 -0.39 9.05 -11.24
N SER A 52 0.47 8.04 -11.03
CA SER A 52 1.26 7.41 -12.10
C SER A 52 1.26 5.89 -12.03
N THR A 53 1.84 5.26 -13.05
CA THR A 53 2.05 3.82 -13.15
C THR A 53 3.28 3.35 -12.36
N TYR A 54 3.44 3.73 -11.09
CA TYR A 54 4.43 3.07 -10.24
C TYR A 54 3.97 1.63 -9.97
N PHE A 55 4.54 0.65 -10.67
CA PHE A 55 4.05 -0.72 -10.57
C PHE A 55 4.47 -1.42 -9.27
N GLY A 56 5.59 -1.01 -8.67
CA GLY A 56 6.15 -1.65 -7.48
C GLY A 56 6.36 -3.15 -7.72
N PHE A 57 6.26 -3.95 -6.66
CA PHE A 57 6.27 -5.41 -6.78
C PHE A 57 4.85 -5.96 -6.67
N SER A 58 4.56 -6.95 -7.50
CA SER A 58 3.29 -7.67 -7.50
C SER A 58 3.51 -9.12 -7.08
N PRO A 59 2.59 -9.71 -6.31
CA PRO A 59 2.68 -11.11 -5.91
C PRO A 59 2.40 -12.01 -7.12
N MET A 60 3.32 -12.91 -7.43
CA MET A 60 3.13 -14.00 -8.38
C MET A 60 3.07 -15.32 -7.62
N PRO A 61 1.99 -16.11 -7.77
CA PRO A 61 1.92 -17.43 -7.17
C PRO A 61 2.95 -18.36 -7.83
N ILE A 62 3.73 -19.05 -7.01
CA ILE A 62 4.68 -20.07 -7.44
C ILE A 62 4.42 -21.37 -6.67
N ILE A 63 4.84 -22.49 -7.26
CA ILE A 63 4.80 -23.80 -6.62
C ILE A 63 6.24 -24.26 -6.45
N SER A 64 6.62 -24.60 -5.22
CA SER A 64 7.95 -25.13 -4.92
C SER A 64 8.12 -26.51 -5.57
N SER A 65 9.16 -26.72 -6.36
CA SER A 65 9.47 -28.05 -6.91
C SER A 65 9.94 -29.05 -5.85
N PHE A 66 10.33 -28.57 -4.66
CA PHE A 66 10.82 -29.41 -3.57
C PHE A 66 9.71 -29.84 -2.61
N SER A 67 8.83 -28.91 -2.23
CA SER A 67 7.77 -29.16 -1.24
C SER A 67 6.37 -29.23 -1.84
N TYR A 68 6.20 -28.87 -3.12
CA TYR A 68 4.90 -28.72 -3.79
C TYR A 68 3.94 -27.73 -3.10
N GLU A 69 4.45 -26.92 -2.18
CA GLU A 69 3.69 -25.89 -1.49
C GLU A 69 3.55 -24.64 -2.35
N LYS A 70 2.43 -23.94 -2.16
CA LYS A 70 2.16 -22.66 -2.81
C LYS A 70 2.88 -21.55 -2.04
N SER A 71 3.67 -20.75 -2.76
CA SER A 71 4.32 -19.55 -2.23
C SER A 71 4.04 -18.35 -3.14
N TYR A 72 4.48 -17.16 -2.73
CA TYR A 72 4.31 -15.93 -3.52
C TYR A 72 5.66 -15.24 -3.71
N LEU A 73 6.06 -15.03 -4.96
CA LEU A 73 7.22 -14.23 -5.33
C LEU A 73 6.77 -12.80 -5.60
N TYR A 74 7.37 -11.82 -4.90
CA TYR A 74 7.09 -10.41 -5.14
C TYR A 74 8.16 -9.86 -6.08
N PHE A 75 7.78 -9.55 -7.33
CA PHE A 75 8.69 -8.96 -8.30
C PHE A 75 7.99 -7.92 -9.17
N ASN A 76 8.79 -7.18 -9.94
CA ASN A 76 8.28 -6.18 -10.86
C ASN A 76 7.78 -6.85 -12.15
N ILE A 77 6.46 -6.97 -12.29
CA ILE A 77 5.79 -7.52 -13.48
C ILE A 77 5.74 -6.55 -14.68
N SER A 78 6.16 -5.30 -14.52
CA SER A 78 6.13 -4.29 -15.59
C SER A 78 7.41 -4.24 -16.46
N ARG A 79 8.36 -5.14 -16.21
CA ARG A 79 9.53 -5.37 -17.06
C ARG A 79 9.53 -6.83 -17.52
N PRO A 80 9.53 -7.11 -18.84
CA PRO A 80 9.90 -8.44 -19.35
C PRO A 80 11.39 -8.73 -19.07
#